data_AF-A0AAD4N2V6-F1
#
_entry.id   AF-A0AAD4N2V6-F1
#
_cell.length_a   1.000
_cell.length_b   1.000
_cell.length_c   1.000
_cell.angle_alpha   90.00
_cell.angle_beta   90.00
_cell.angle_gamma   90.00
#
_symmetry.space_group_name_H-M   'P 1'
#
loop_
_entity.id
_entity.type
_entity.pdbx_description
1 polymer ?
#
loop_
_entity_poly.entity_id
_entity_poly.type
_entity_poly.pdbx_seq_one_letter_code
_entity_poly.pdbx_strand_id
1 'polypeptide(L)'
;MFDFDVPPNTDNIADESGGINDTTSETMVSKAKEGKFAFCKLVQAHKRILFGKLSNSLTTLDKKRTWQTIHSDLVTAGYHDFIKEKNWKQLRDTTWGTLRKRAVEKRDRAKQTEKDGGGKVKFSELDKLIFTILDPEMLYGTEVSETGESFTGTRKEHGSVTMEQISTPKVSNDNEKNLQPLSKRKCLSSDAYQEEINAEILKKIKLENRKLELENKKLLLEHRKLELEIEKLRGETL
;
A
#
# COMPACT_ATOMS: atom_id res chain seq x y z
N MET A 1 -52.76 19.21 -58.90
CA MET A 1 -53.90 18.76 -58.08
C MET A 1 -53.65 17.29 -57.76
N PHE A 2 -52.92 17.05 -56.68
CA PHE A 2 -52.75 15.77 -56.01
C PHE A 2 -52.44 16.13 -54.56
N ASP A 3 -53.47 16.11 -53.74
CA ASP A 3 -53.39 16.28 -52.30
C ASP A 3 -52.81 15.01 -51.70
N PHE A 4 -51.74 15.15 -50.92
CA PHE A 4 -51.12 14.06 -50.18
C PHE A 4 -51.44 14.27 -48.70
N ASP A 5 -52.34 13.42 -48.18
CA ASP A 5 -52.72 13.34 -46.78
C ASP A 5 -51.50 13.05 -45.90
N VAL A 6 -51.27 13.91 -44.91
CA VAL A 6 -50.32 13.69 -43.82
C VAL A 6 -51.13 13.26 -42.58
N PRO A 7 -50.91 12.06 -42.02
CA PRO A 7 -51.53 11.70 -40.75
C PRO A 7 -50.79 12.35 -39.56
N PRO A 8 -51.50 12.70 -38.47
CA PRO A 8 -50.87 13.24 -37.28
C PRO A 8 -50.29 12.11 -36.42
N ASN A 9 -49.02 12.23 -36.07
CA ASN A 9 -48.37 11.34 -35.10
C ASN A 9 -48.48 11.97 -33.71
N THR A 10 -49.45 11.52 -32.93
CA THR A 10 -49.45 11.66 -31.47
C THR A 10 -48.93 10.37 -30.88
N ASP A 11 -47.91 10.43 -30.02
CA ASP A 11 -48.04 9.87 -28.67
C ASP A 11 -46.83 10.20 -27.79
N ASN A 12 -47.13 11.02 -26.78
CA ASN A 12 -46.80 10.81 -25.37
C ASN A 12 -45.46 10.13 -25.02
N ILE A 13 -44.45 10.96 -24.77
CA ILE A 13 -43.32 10.57 -23.91
C ILE A 13 -43.64 11.08 -22.51
N ALA A 14 -44.11 10.17 -21.66
CA ALA A 14 -44.27 10.40 -20.23
C ALA A 14 -42.89 10.57 -19.57
N ASP A 15 -42.75 11.68 -18.87
CA ASP A 15 -41.60 12.04 -18.03
C ASP A 15 -41.71 11.28 -16.70
N GLU A 16 -41.09 10.10 -16.63
CA GLU A 16 -40.85 9.39 -15.36
C GLU A 16 -39.57 9.90 -14.71
N SER A 17 -39.71 10.97 -13.92
CA SER A 17 -38.74 11.37 -12.91
C SER A 17 -38.84 10.46 -11.68
N GLY A 18 -38.29 9.24 -11.80
CA GLY A 18 -38.13 8.28 -10.71
C GLY A 18 -36.76 8.40 -10.04
N GLY A 19 -36.76 8.68 -8.73
CA GLY A 19 -35.57 9.00 -7.92
C GLY A 19 -34.49 7.92 -7.84
N ILE A 20 -33.22 8.36 -7.85
CA ILE A 20 -32.03 7.50 -7.81
C ILE A 20 -31.10 7.94 -6.67
N ASN A 21 -31.59 7.98 -5.44
CA ASN A 21 -30.80 8.54 -4.34
C ASN A 21 -30.88 7.65 -3.09
N ASP A 22 -30.36 6.41 -3.14
CA ASP A 22 -29.87 5.79 -1.89
C ASP A 22 -28.98 4.53 -2.05
N THR A 23 -29.05 3.79 -3.15
CA THR A 23 -28.30 2.50 -3.29
C THR A 23 -26.78 2.65 -3.53
N THR A 24 -26.31 3.84 -3.90
CA THR A 24 -24.90 4.05 -4.28
C THR A 24 -23.95 4.08 -3.07
N SER A 25 -24.45 4.39 -1.87
CA SER A 25 -23.61 4.56 -0.68
C SER A 25 -23.16 3.23 -0.05
N GLU A 26 -24.01 2.20 -0.06
CA GLU A 26 -23.71 0.91 0.57
C GLU A 26 -22.73 0.06 -0.26
N THR A 27 -22.88 0.10 -1.59
CA THR A 27 -22.01 -0.63 -2.54
C THR A 27 -20.59 -0.06 -2.60
N MET A 28 -20.40 1.24 -2.35
CA MET A 28 -19.06 1.86 -2.31
C MET A 28 -18.32 1.54 -1.00
N VAL A 29 -19.03 1.36 0.11
CA VAL A 29 -18.43 1.03 1.42
C VAL A 29 -17.93 -0.42 1.45
N SER A 30 -18.58 -1.35 0.75
CA SER A 30 -18.12 -2.74 0.64
C SER A 30 -16.84 -2.86 -0.17
N LYS A 31 -16.74 -2.19 -1.33
CA LYS A 31 -15.56 -2.22 -2.20
C LYS A 31 -14.31 -1.61 -1.56
N ALA A 32 -14.47 -0.56 -0.76
CA ALA A 32 -13.36 0.01 0.01
C ALA A 32 -12.87 -0.90 1.15
N LYS A 33 -13.75 -1.69 1.76
CA LYS A 33 -13.37 -2.71 2.76
C LYS A 33 -12.65 -3.87 2.08
N GLU A 34 -13.13 -4.31 0.93
CA GLU A 34 -12.52 -5.36 0.12
C GLU A 34 -11.11 -4.97 -0.34
N GLY A 35 -10.92 -3.73 -0.82
CA GLY A 35 -9.60 -3.22 -1.20
C GLY A 35 -8.58 -3.21 -0.07
N LYS A 36 -9.00 -2.93 1.18
CA LYS A 36 -8.11 -3.06 2.35
C LYS A 36 -7.68 -4.50 2.58
N PHE A 37 -8.58 -5.44 2.37
CA PHE A 37 -8.32 -6.86 2.56
C PHE A 37 -7.37 -7.38 1.47
N ALA A 38 -7.64 -7.05 0.20
CA ALA A 38 -6.76 -7.34 -0.93
C ALA A 38 -5.35 -6.76 -0.72
N PHE A 39 -5.26 -5.50 -0.27
CA PHE A 39 -3.97 -4.87 0.07
C PHE A 39 -3.20 -5.67 1.12
N CYS A 40 -3.85 -6.06 2.22
CA CYS A 40 -3.20 -6.84 3.27
C CYS A 40 -2.78 -8.23 2.79
N LYS A 41 -3.56 -8.88 1.91
CA LYS A 41 -3.19 -10.16 1.29
C LYS A 41 -1.93 -10.05 0.43
N LEU A 42 -1.84 -9.00 -0.39
CA LEU A 42 -0.63 -8.74 -1.19
C LEU A 42 0.59 -8.45 -0.30
N VAL A 43 0.41 -7.66 0.76
CA VAL A 43 1.47 -7.41 1.75
C VAL A 43 1.90 -8.71 2.44
N GLN A 44 0.96 -9.61 2.74
CA GLN A 44 1.27 -10.93 3.30
C GLN A 44 2.03 -11.81 2.31
N ALA A 45 1.62 -11.85 1.04
CA ALA A 45 2.29 -12.64 0.00
C ALA A 45 3.75 -12.22 -0.17
N HIS A 46 4.03 -10.92 -0.10
CA HIS A 46 5.39 -10.38 -0.20
C HIS A 46 6.07 -10.12 1.16
N LYS A 47 5.54 -10.68 2.25
CA LYS A 47 6.02 -10.44 3.62
C LYS A 47 7.52 -10.66 3.78
N ARG A 48 8.07 -11.74 3.19
CA ARG A 48 9.49 -12.09 3.29
C ARG A 48 10.41 -11.01 2.72
N ILE A 49 10.01 -10.38 1.62
CA ILE A 49 10.79 -9.32 0.98
C ILE A 49 10.62 -8.01 1.76
N LEU A 50 9.38 -7.65 2.09
CA LEU A 50 9.08 -6.38 2.76
C LEU A 50 9.68 -6.28 4.17
N PHE A 51 9.52 -7.34 4.96
CA PHE A 51 9.90 -7.37 6.38
C PHE A 51 11.13 -8.23 6.67
N GLY A 52 11.72 -8.86 5.65
CA GLY A 52 12.99 -9.57 5.78
C GLY A 52 14.14 -8.66 6.19
N LYS A 53 15.14 -9.25 6.85
CA LYS A 53 16.40 -8.57 7.18
C LYS A 53 17.16 -8.26 5.88
N LEU A 54 17.71 -7.05 5.78
CA LEU A 54 18.54 -6.69 4.63
C LEU A 54 19.76 -7.60 4.59
N SER A 55 20.07 -8.10 3.39
CA SER A 55 21.17 -9.02 3.11
C SER A 55 21.76 -8.68 1.75
N ASN A 56 22.86 -9.33 1.37
CA ASN A 56 23.40 -9.18 0.01
C ASN A 56 22.40 -9.60 -1.09
N SER A 57 21.40 -10.41 -0.74
CA SER A 57 20.32 -10.84 -1.64
C SER A 57 19.03 -10.00 -1.53
N LEU A 58 18.83 -9.28 -0.43
CA LEU A 58 17.63 -8.46 -0.19
C LEU A 58 18.02 -7.00 0.10
N THR A 59 17.79 -6.15 -0.88
CA THR A 59 18.17 -4.73 -0.82
C THR A 59 16.99 -3.83 -0.49
N THR A 60 17.29 -2.57 -0.14
CA THR A 60 16.27 -1.52 0.01
C THR A 60 15.54 -1.23 -1.31
N LEU A 61 16.20 -1.46 -2.45
CA LEU A 61 15.61 -1.34 -3.78
C LEU A 61 14.54 -2.41 -4.01
N ASP A 62 14.77 -3.65 -3.56
CA ASP A 62 13.80 -4.73 -3.69
C ASP A 62 12.55 -4.45 -2.88
N LYS A 63 12.71 -3.98 -1.64
CA LYS A 63 11.56 -3.52 -0.82
C LYS A 63 10.78 -2.42 -1.51
N LYS A 64 11.46 -1.44 -2.12
CA LYS A 64 10.82 -0.35 -2.88
C LYS A 64 10.04 -0.89 -4.07
N ARG A 65 10.66 -1.77 -4.88
CA ARG A 65 10.04 -2.40 -6.04
C ARG A 65 8.79 -3.18 -5.63
N THR A 66 8.86 -3.97 -4.56
CA THR A 66 7.71 -4.71 -4.05
C THR A 66 6.55 -3.80 -3.64
N TRP A 67 6.81 -2.67 -2.97
CA TRP A 67 5.73 -1.72 -2.68
C TRP A 67 5.11 -1.12 -3.96
N GLN A 68 5.92 -0.90 -5.00
CA GLN A 68 5.41 -0.45 -6.30
C GLN A 68 4.58 -1.54 -6.98
N THR A 69 5.03 -2.79 -6.96
CA THR A 69 4.28 -3.95 -7.48
C THR A 69 2.93 -4.08 -6.80
N ILE A 70 2.89 -4.06 -5.47
CA ILE A 70 1.62 -4.13 -4.71
C ILE A 70 0.66 -3.00 -5.09
N HIS A 71 1.18 -1.78 -5.32
CA HIS A 71 0.36 -0.66 -5.79
C HIS A 71 -0.18 -0.91 -7.20
N SER A 72 0.67 -1.33 -8.14
CA SER A 72 0.26 -1.69 -9.50
C SER A 72 -0.79 -2.80 -9.51
N ASP A 73 -0.60 -3.85 -8.72
CA ASP A 73 -1.54 -4.98 -8.65
C ASP A 73 -2.92 -4.53 -8.14
N LEU A 74 -2.98 -3.63 -7.16
CA LEU A 74 -4.24 -3.07 -6.69
C LEU A 74 -4.94 -2.19 -7.74
N VAL A 75 -4.17 -1.45 -8.54
CA VAL A 75 -4.69 -0.63 -9.65
C VAL A 75 -5.26 -1.56 -10.72
N THR A 76 -4.50 -2.58 -11.13
CA THR A 76 -4.94 -3.56 -12.14
C THR A 76 -6.15 -4.37 -11.68
N ALA A 77 -6.25 -4.69 -10.39
CA ALA A 77 -7.41 -5.37 -9.81
C ALA A 77 -8.65 -4.47 -9.64
N GLY A 78 -8.57 -3.18 -9.99
CA GLY A 78 -9.73 -2.27 -9.99
C GLY A 78 -10.09 -1.69 -8.62
N TYR A 79 -9.20 -1.72 -7.64
CA TYR A 79 -9.42 -1.16 -6.29
C TYR A 79 -9.16 0.36 -6.21
N HIS A 80 -9.49 1.10 -7.26
CA HIS A 80 -9.26 2.55 -7.36
C HIS A 80 -9.94 3.34 -6.21
N ASP A 81 -11.13 2.91 -5.77
CA ASP A 81 -11.89 3.54 -4.67
C ASP A 81 -11.17 3.47 -3.32
N PHE A 82 -10.37 2.42 -3.11
CA PHE A 82 -9.54 2.27 -1.91
C PHE A 82 -8.25 3.11 -2.02
N ILE A 83 -7.63 3.10 -3.20
CA ILE A 83 -6.39 3.82 -3.45
C ILE A 83 -6.63 5.32 -3.37
N LYS A 84 -7.72 5.85 -3.92
CA LYS A 84 -8.03 7.30 -3.94
C LYS A 84 -6.83 8.13 -4.38
N GLU A 85 -6.24 7.77 -5.52
CA GLU A 85 -5.06 8.42 -6.10
C GLU A 85 -3.77 8.35 -5.25
N LYS A 86 -3.78 7.58 -4.16
CA LYS A 86 -2.59 7.42 -3.32
C LYS A 86 -1.44 6.77 -4.08
N ASN A 87 -0.26 7.33 -3.88
CA ASN A 87 0.99 6.73 -4.32
C ASN A 87 1.38 5.53 -3.42
N TRP A 88 2.23 4.62 -3.91
CA TRP A 88 2.76 3.47 -3.15
C TRP A 88 3.38 3.90 -1.80
N LYS A 89 4.01 5.09 -1.74
CA LYS A 89 4.54 5.66 -0.47
C LYS A 89 3.44 5.92 0.55
N GLN A 90 2.33 6.52 0.13
CA GLN A 90 1.19 6.81 1.00
C GLN A 90 0.45 5.53 1.41
N LEU A 91 0.41 4.53 0.54
CA LEU A 91 -0.09 3.20 0.91
C LEU A 91 0.79 2.57 1.99
N ARG A 92 2.12 2.62 1.85
CA ARG A 92 3.07 2.09 2.84
C ARG A 92 3.04 2.86 4.16
N ASP A 93 3.22 4.17 4.12
CA ASP A 93 3.47 4.97 5.32
C ASP A 93 2.17 5.27 6.05
N THR A 94 1.15 5.74 5.32
CA THR A 94 -0.12 6.14 5.91
C THR A 94 -1.06 4.96 6.06
N THR A 95 -1.33 4.22 4.97
CA THR A 95 -2.40 3.22 4.98
C THR A 95 -2.00 1.98 5.79
N TRP A 96 -0.86 1.36 5.45
CA TRP A 96 -0.32 0.24 6.22
C TRP A 96 0.04 0.65 7.64
N GLY A 97 0.67 1.81 7.83
CA GLY A 97 0.96 2.35 9.17
C GLY A 97 -0.29 2.48 10.05
N THR A 98 -1.38 3.03 9.51
CA THR A 98 -2.66 3.16 10.24
C THR A 98 -3.30 1.81 10.52
N LEU A 99 -3.32 0.90 9.55
CA LEU A 99 -3.90 -0.43 9.71
C LEU A 99 -3.14 -1.22 10.79
N ARG A 100 -1.81 -1.23 10.71
CA ARG A 100 -0.94 -1.85 11.72
C ARG A 100 -1.18 -1.25 13.10
N LYS A 101 -1.15 0.08 13.23
CA LYS A 101 -1.34 0.78 14.50
C LYS A 101 -2.67 0.40 15.14
N ARG A 102 -3.77 0.46 14.38
CA ARG A 102 -5.11 0.11 14.89
C ARG A 102 -5.23 -1.34 15.34
N ALA A 103 -4.65 -2.28 14.57
CA ALA A 103 -4.68 -3.69 14.93
C ALA A 103 -3.90 -3.95 16.24
N VAL A 104 -2.71 -3.35 16.38
CA VAL A 104 -1.89 -3.45 17.60
C VAL A 104 -2.60 -2.81 18.80
N GLU A 105 -3.12 -1.59 18.67
CA GLU A 105 -3.89 -0.93 19.73
C GLU A 105 -5.11 -1.75 20.17
N LYS A 106 -5.77 -2.43 19.23
CA LYS A 106 -6.90 -3.30 19.54
C LYS A 106 -6.46 -4.55 20.31
N ARG A 107 -5.33 -5.15 19.93
CA ARG A 107 -4.73 -6.29 20.65
C ARG A 107 -4.30 -5.89 22.05
N ASP A 108 -3.67 -4.74 22.22
CA ASP A 108 -3.15 -4.30 23.50
C ASP A 108 -4.31 -3.92 24.45
N ARG A 109 -5.37 -3.29 23.93
CA ARG A 109 -6.63 -3.11 24.68
C ARG A 109 -7.29 -4.43 25.08
N ALA A 110 -7.27 -5.45 24.21
CA ALA A 110 -7.79 -6.77 24.54
C ALA A 110 -7.02 -7.44 25.68
N LYS A 111 -5.67 -7.34 25.68
CA LYS A 111 -4.83 -7.84 26.76
C LYS A 111 -5.07 -7.12 28.09
N GLN A 112 -5.36 -5.82 28.03
CA GLN A 112 -5.67 -5.04 29.23
C GLN A 112 -7.04 -5.40 29.80
N THR A 113 -8.07 -5.49 28.94
CA THR A 113 -9.43 -5.86 29.37
C THR A 113 -9.53 -7.29 29.90
N GLU A 114 -8.72 -8.23 29.38
CA GLU A 114 -8.64 -9.58 29.94
C GLU A 114 -8.11 -9.60 31.38
N LYS A 115 -7.17 -8.70 31.72
CA LYS A 115 -6.67 -8.55 33.10
C LYS A 115 -7.69 -7.91 34.03
N ASP A 116 -8.51 -7.02 33.50
CA ASP A 116 -9.50 -6.24 34.27
C ASP A 116 -10.89 -6.92 34.33
N GLY A 117 -10.99 -8.21 33.94
CA GLY A 117 -12.24 -8.98 33.98
C GLY A 117 -13.27 -8.58 32.89
N GLY A 118 -12.86 -7.81 31.90
CA GLY A 118 -13.67 -7.37 30.76
C GLY A 118 -13.85 -8.45 29.69
N GLY A 119 -15.01 -8.44 29.02
CA GLY A 119 -15.39 -9.45 28.03
C GLY A 119 -14.45 -9.57 26.82
N LYS A 120 -14.48 -10.75 26.17
CA LYS A 120 -13.58 -11.12 25.06
C LYS A 120 -13.71 -10.17 23.86
N VAL A 121 -12.64 -9.45 23.53
CA VAL A 121 -12.57 -8.58 22.36
C VAL A 121 -12.59 -9.41 21.06
N LYS A 122 -13.51 -9.10 20.15
CA LYS A 122 -13.61 -9.75 18.83
C LYS A 122 -12.66 -9.09 17.82
N PHE A 123 -11.72 -9.87 17.29
CA PHE A 123 -10.84 -9.45 16.19
C PHE A 123 -11.52 -9.68 14.83
N SER A 124 -11.44 -8.69 13.95
CA SER A 124 -11.89 -8.83 12.57
C SER A 124 -10.94 -9.71 11.77
N GLU A 125 -11.37 -10.22 10.62
CA GLU A 125 -10.51 -10.99 9.71
C GLU A 125 -9.29 -10.19 9.25
N LEU A 126 -9.47 -8.89 9.04
CA LEU A 126 -8.39 -7.98 8.70
C LEU A 126 -7.39 -7.83 9.86
N ASP A 127 -7.86 -7.76 11.12
CA ASP A 127 -6.97 -7.73 12.28
C ASP A 127 -6.12 -9.01 12.35
N LYS A 128 -6.75 -10.18 12.16
CA LYS A 128 -6.06 -11.49 12.13
C LYS A 128 -4.98 -11.53 11.05
N LEU A 129 -5.31 -11.05 9.84
CA LEU A 129 -4.38 -10.99 8.72
C LEU A 129 -3.17 -10.10 9.03
N ILE A 130 -3.40 -8.95 9.67
CA ILE A 130 -2.32 -8.06 10.10
C ILE A 130 -1.43 -8.73 11.15
N PHE A 131 -2.00 -9.43 12.12
CA PHE A 131 -1.21 -10.17 13.12
C PHE A 131 -0.32 -11.20 12.44
N THR A 132 -0.86 -11.97 11.50
CA THR A 132 -0.07 -12.94 10.72
C THR A 132 1.08 -12.28 9.94
N ILE A 133 0.89 -11.04 9.44
CA ILE A 133 1.98 -10.29 8.80
C ILE A 133 3.05 -9.87 9.81
N LEU A 134 2.64 -9.45 11.01
CA LEU A 134 3.55 -8.99 12.07
C LEU A 134 4.28 -10.13 12.79
N ASP A 135 3.75 -11.35 12.75
CA ASP A 135 4.33 -12.47 13.48
C ASP A 135 5.74 -12.80 12.96
N PRO A 136 6.79 -12.64 13.79
CA PRO A 136 8.17 -12.83 13.36
C PRO A 136 8.49 -14.29 13.04
N GLU A 137 7.76 -15.24 13.65
CA GLU A 137 7.92 -16.68 13.47
C GLU A 137 7.69 -17.13 12.02
N MET A 138 6.85 -16.43 11.27
CA MET A 138 6.56 -16.73 9.86
C MET A 138 7.56 -16.12 8.87
N LEU A 139 8.55 -15.34 9.33
CA LEU A 139 9.62 -14.78 8.47
C LEU A 139 10.80 -15.73 8.31
N TYR A 140 11.07 -16.52 9.34
CA TYR A 140 12.05 -17.59 9.32
C TYR A 140 11.24 -18.83 9.04
N GLY A 141 11.25 -19.30 7.79
CA GLY A 141 10.67 -20.61 7.49
C GLY A 141 11.22 -21.59 8.52
N THR A 142 10.34 -22.44 9.05
CA THR A 142 10.65 -23.55 9.93
C THR A 142 11.82 -24.35 9.34
N GLU A 143 13.04 -23.95 9.69
CA GLU A 143 14.17 -24.84 9.67
C GLU A 143 13.86 -25.80 10.79
N VAL A 144 13.43 -26.99 10.40
CA VAL A 144 13.26 -28.14 11.26
C VAL A 144 14.62 -28.42 11.89
N SER A 145 14.89 -27.79 13.04
CA SER A 145 15.86 -28.31 14.01
C SER A 145 15.11 -29.35 14.84
N GLU A 146 14.91 -30.51 14.23
CA GLU A 146 14.92 -31.76 15.00
C GLU A 146 16.32 -31.90 15.59
N THR A 147 16.51 -31.51 16.85
CA THR A 147 17.37 -32.24 17.81
C THR A 147 16.97 -31.73 19.18
N GLY A 148 16.48 -32.65 20.01
CA GLY A 148 15.98 -32.34 21.33
C GLY A 148 17.07 -31.87 22.28
N GLU A 149 16.64 -31.20 23.33
CA GLU A 149 16.96 -31.64 24.70
C GLU A 149 16.06 -30.88 25.67
N SER A 150 15.33 -31.67 26.47
CA SER A 150 14.63 -31.18 27.63
C SER A 150 15.67 -30.70 28.65
N PHE A 151 15.59 -29.44 29.06
CA PHE A 151 16.24 -29.02 30.30
C PHE A 151 15.24 -28.31 31.21
N THR A 152 14.80 -29.06 32.21
CA THR A 152 14.07 -28.59 33.39
C THR A 152 15.04 -27.94 34.38
N GLY A 153 14.64 -26.82 34.99
CA GLY A 153 15.31 -26.23 36.16
C GLY A 153 15.89 -24.85 35.87
N THR A 154 15.80 -23.82 36.72
CA THR A 154 15.39 -23.76 38.12
C THR A 154 15.10 -22.29 38.47
N ARG A 155 14.07 -22.10 39.28
CA ARG A 155 13.70 -20.88 40.02
C ARG A 155 14.90 -20.31 40.80
N LYS A 156 15.13 -18.99 40.71
CA LYS A 156 15.76 -18.21 41.78
C LYS A 156 15.01 -16.90 41.98
N GLU A 157 14.41 -16.79 43.15
CA GLU A 157 13.94 -15.56 43.76
C GLU A 157 15.09 -14.86 44.52
N HIS A 158 14.84 -13.58 44.80
CA HIS A 158 15.36 -12.71 45.88
C HIS A 158 16.42 -11.64 45.56
N GLY A 159 16.10 -10.44 46.09
CA GLY A 159 16.92 -9.23 46.22
C GLY A 159 16.12 -8.00 45.79
N SER A 160 15.21 -7.39 46.55
CA SER A 160 15.23 -6.84 47.93
C SER A 160 16.07 -5.55 48.10
N VAL A 161 15.36 -4.42 48.27
CA VAL A 161 15.69 -3.19 49.05
C VAL A 161 16.74 -2.24 48.38
N THR A 162 16.46 -0.95 48.13
CA THR A 162 16.29 0.16 49.11
C THR A 162 15.40 1.31 48.60
N MET A 163 14.61 1.88 49.52
CA MET A 163 14.01 3.21 49.42
C MET A 163 15.05 4.28 49.77
N GLU A 164 15.06 5.40 49.04
CA GLU A 164 15.51 6.69 49.59
C GLU A 164 14.48 7.78 49.27
N GLN A 165 13.96 8.34 50.37
CA GLN A 165 13.13 9.53 50.45
C GLN A 165 14.03 10.76 50.28
N ILE A 166 13.68 11.70 49.41
CA ILE A 166 14.16 13.09 49.53
C ILE A 166 13.01 14.05 49.28
N SER A 167 12.95 15.01 50.21
CA SER A 167 11.92 15.98 50.53
C SER A 167 11.46 16.90 49.40
N THR A 168 10.20 17.29 49.52
CA THR A 168 9.59 18.45 48.89
C THR A 168 10.14 19.76 49.48
N PRO A 169 10.07 20.85 48.70
CA PRO A 169 9.48 22.07 49.24
C PRO A 169 8.39 22.63 48.33
N LYS A 170 7.31 23.02 49.00
CA LYS A 170 6.13 23.70 48.48
C LYS A 170 6.41 25.20 48.47
N VAL A 171 6.38 25.84 47.30
CA VAL A 171 6.28 27.31 47.18
C VAL A 171 5.18 27.62 46.18
N SER A 172 4.12 28.23 46.70
CA SER A 172 3.06 28.90 45.95
C SER A 172 3.60 30.21 45.35
N ASN A 173 3.20 30.56 44.12
CA ASN A 173 2.40 31.77 43.87
C ASN A 173 2.17 32.00 42.38
N ASP A 174 1.00 32.57 42.13
CA ASP A 174 0.41 32.97 40.88
C ASP A 174 1.31 33.88 40.03
N ASN A 175 1.29 33.69 38.71
CA ASN A 175 1.17 34.82 37.79
C ASN A 175 0.75 34.40 36.38
N GLU A 176 -0.31 35.06 35.95
CA GLU A 176 -0.95 35.01 34.65
C GLU A 176 -0.06 35.53 33.51
N LYS A 177 -0.41 35.08 32.29
CA LYS A 177 -0.27 35.77 30.99
C LYS A 177 1.14 36.00 30.43
N ASN A 178 1.62 35.07 29.61
CA ASN A 178 2.05 35.38 28.23
C ASN A 178 2.32 34.09 27.41
N LEU A 179 1.31 33.56 26.70
CA LEU A 179 1.54 32.59 25.64
C LEU A 179 1.70 33.35 24.32
N GLN A 180 2.96 33.58 23.93
CA GLN A 180 3.27 34.00 22.57
C GLN A 180 2.84 32.90 21.57
N PRO A 181 2.26 33.25 20.41
CA PRO A 181 1.91 32.26 19.41
C PRO A 181 3.20 31.64 18.86
N LEU A 182 3.33 30.32 18.96
CA LEU A 182 4.35 29.55 18.27
C LEU A 182 4.33 29.89 16.79
N SER A 183 5.39 30.56 16.35
CA SER A 183 5.64 30.90 14.95
C SER A 183 5.48 29.65 14.09
N LYS A 184 4.50 29.71 13.18
CA LYS A 184 4.22 28.67 12.19
C LYS A 184 5.51 28.48 11.37
N ARG A 185 6.16 27.33 11.53
CA ARG A 185 7.22 26.90 10.63
C ARG A 185 6.66 26.95 9.21
N LYS A 186 7.24 27.81 8.36
CA LYS A 186 7.05 27.76 6.91
C LYS A 186 7.43 26.35 6.45
N CYS A 187 6.44 25.52 6.13
CA CYS A 187 6.66 24.31 5.35
C CYS A 187 7.23 24.73 3.99
N LEU A 188 8.43 24.27 3.68
CA LEU A 188 8.97 24.33 2.33
C LEU A 188 8.04 23.51 1.43
N SER A 189 7.63 24.12 0.31
CA SER A 189 6.55 23.66 -0.55
C SER A 189 6.76 22.21 -1.03
N SER A 190 5.69 21.42 -0.96
CA SER A 190 5.59 20.06 -1.49
C SER A 190 5.87 19.95 -3.00
N ASP A 191 5.86 21.07 -3.72
CA ASP A 191 5.94 21.09 -5.18
C ASP A 191 7.34 20.75 -5.72
N ALA A 192 8.40 21.23 -5.06
CA ALA A 192 9.78 21.01 -5.53
C ALA A 192 10.17 19.52 -5.53
N TYR A 193 9.68 18.74 -4.56
CA TYR A 193 9.91 17.30 -4.51
C TYR A 193 9.10 16.54 -5.57
N GLN A 194 7.93 17.07 -5.94
CA GLN A 194 7.10 16.44 -6.96
C GLN A 194 7.68 16.67 -8.36
N GLU A 195 8.26 17.85 -8.62
CA GLU A 195 8.98 18.15 -9.85
C GLU A 195 10.18 17.24 -10.08
N GLU A 196 10.99 16.99 -9.04
CA GLU A 196 12.15 16.10 -9.14
C GLU A 196 11.74 14.64 -9.48
N ILE A 197 10.64 14.16 -8.89
CA ILE A 197 10.08 12.85 -9.20
C ILE A 197 9.59 12.79 -10.65
N ASN A 198 8.87 13.82 -11.09
CA ASN A 198 8.36 13.90 -12.46
C ASN A 198 9.50 13.96 -13.48
N ALA A 199 10.58 14.68 -13.17
CA ALA A 199 11.78 14.77 -14.00
C ALA A 199 12.47 13.40 -14.16
N GLU A 200 12.59 12.61 -13.08
CA GLU A 200 13.19 11.28 -13.14
C GLU A 200 12.33 10.30 -13.96
N ILE A 201 10.99 10.38 -13.83
CA ILE A 201 10.06 9.60 -14.65
C ILE A 201 10.22 9.96 -16.13
N LEU A 202 10.27 11.26 -16.45
CA LEU A 202 10.44 11.74 -17.81
C LEU A 202 11.78 11.27 -18.41
N LYS A 203 12.85 11.26 -17.61
CA LYS A 203 14.16 10.75 -18.01
C LYS A 203 14.10 9.25 -18.34
N LYS A 204 13.40 8.47 -17.52
CA LYS A 204 13.21 7.03 -17.77
C LYS A 204 12.43 6.77 -19.07
N ILE A 205 11.34 7.49 -19.29
CA ILE A 205 10.55 7.39 -20.54
C ILE A 205 11.40 7.74 -21.76
N LYS A 206 12.22 8.80 -21.68
CA LYS A 206 13.13 9.18 -22.78
C LYS A 206 14.16 8.09 -23.10
N LEU A 207 14.73 7.44 -22.08
CA LEU A 207 15.67 6.34 -22.28
C LEU A 207 15.00 5.11 -22.90
N GLU A 208 13.79 4.77 -22.45
CA GLU A 208 12.99 3.67 -22.99
C GLU A 208 12.64 3.90 -24.46
N ASN A 209 12.18 5.10 -24.81
CA ASN A 209 11.91 5.48 -26.20
C ASN A 209 13.16 5.41 -27.07
N ARG A 210 14.30 5.86 -26.56
CA ARG A 210 15.58 5.78 -27.30
C ARG A 210 16.01 4.33 -27.53
N LYS A 211 15.79 3.45 -26.55
CA LYS A 211 16.06 2.01 -26.69
C LYS A 211 15.19 1.39 -27.78
N LEU A 212 13.88 1.67 -27.77
CA LEU A 212 12.94 1.18 -28.80
C LEU A 212 13.30 1.70 -30.20
N GLU A 213 13.74 2.95 -30.32
CA GLU A 213 14.18 3.52 -31.60
C GLU A 213 15.40 2.79 -32.17
N LEU A 214 16.37 2.42 -31.31
CA LEU A 214 17.55 1.66 -31.72
C LEU A 214 17.19 0.22 -32.10
N GLU A 215 16.26 -0.40 -31.38
CA GLU A 215 15.77 -1.75 -31.68
C GLU A 215 15.04 -1.79 -33.04
N ASN A 216 14.19 -0.80 -33.32
CA ASN A 216 13.54 -0.65 -34.62
C ASN A 216 14.56 -0.46 -35.76
N LYS A 217 15.59 0.37 -35.56
CA LYS A 217 16.65 0.55 -36.56
C LYS A 217 17.43 -0.75 -36.81
N LYS A 218 17.70 -1.51 -35.75
CA LYS A 218 18.37 -2.82 -35.85
C LYS A 218 17.54 -3.78 -36.69
N LEU A 219 16.24 -3.91 -36.40
CA LEU A 219 15.33 -4.77 -37.16
C LEU A 219 15.22 -4.36 -38.63
N LEU A 220 15.21 -3.06 -38.92
CA LEU A 220 15.15 -2.56 -40.30
C LEU A 220 16.42 -2.90 -41.09
N LEU A 221 17.59 -2.81 -40.47
CA LEU A 221 18.85 -3.24 -41.09
C LEU A 221 18.92 -4.75 -41.30
N GLU A 222 18.39 -5.53 -40.36
CA GLU A 222 18.31 -6.99 -40.47
C GLU A 222 17.39 -7.40 -41.61
N HIS A 223 16.21 -6.77 -41.73
CA HIS A 223 15.30 -6.98 -42.85
C HIS A 223 15.99 -6.65 -44.19
N ARG A 224 16.65 -5.49 -44.27
CA ARG A 224 17.35 -5.09 -45.50
C ARG A 224 18.49 -6.06 -45.87
N LYS A 225 19.19 -6.61 -44.88
CA LYS A 225 20.22 -7.62 -45.11
C LYS A 225 19.63 -8.90 -45.69
N LEU A 226 18.48 -9.35 -45.17
CA LEU A 226 17.80 -10.55 -45.68
C LEU A 226 17.25 -10.35 -47.10
N GLU A 227 16.72 -9.16 -47.43
CA GLU A 227 16.31 -8.83 -48.80
C GLU A 227 17.46 -8.97 -49.80
N LEU A 228 18.63 -8.42 -49.48
CA LEU A 228 19.81 -8.51 -50.34
C LEU A 228 20.31 -9.95 -50.51
N GLU A 229 20.25 -10.76 -49.44
CA GLU A 229 20.62 -12.18 -49.52
C GLU A 229 19.65 -12.96 -50.43
N ILE A 230 18.35 -12.70 -50.33
CA ILE A 230 17.33 -13.31 -51.20
C ILE A 230 17.56 -12.90 -52.65
N GLU A 231 17.86 -11.63 -52.91
CA GLU A 231 18.13 -11.11 -54.26
C GLU A 231 19.38 -11.76 -54.87
N LYS A 232 20.45 -11.92 -54.08
CA LYS A 232 21.67 -12.61 -54.50
C LYS A 232 21.40 -14.07 -54.87
N LEU A 233 20.69 -14.81 -54.02
CA LEU A 233 20.35 -16.22 -54.29
C LEU A 233 19.47 -16.40 -55.54
N ARG A 234 18.57 -15.45 -55.80
CA ARG A 234 17.75 -15.43 -57.03
C ARG A 234 18.58 -15.15 -58.29
N GLY A 235 19.62 -14.31 -58.19
CA GLY A 235 20.53 -14.04 -59.29
C GLY A 235 21.44 -15.20 -59.64
N GLU A 236 21.83 -16.04 -58.68
CA GLU A 236 22.66 -17.23 -58.89
C GLU A 236 21.90 -18.44 -59.47
N THR A 237 20.56 -18.39 -59.46
CA THR A 237 19.69 -19.49 -59.97
C THR A 237 19.22 -19.29 -61.43
N LEU A 238 19.65 -18.22 -62.10
CA LEU A 238 19.36 -17.90 -63.51
C LEU A 238 20.61 -18.10 -64.38
#